data_AF-F7STS7-F1
#
_entry.id   AF-F7STS7-F1
#
_cell.length_a   1.000
_cell.length_b   1.000
_cell.length_c   1.000
_cell.angle_alpha   90.00
_cell.angle_beta   90.00
_cell.angle_gamma   90.00
#
_symmetry.space_group_name_H-M   'P 1'
#
loop_
_entity.id
_entity.type
_entity.pdbx_description
1 polymer ?
#
loop_
_entity_poly.entity_id
_entity_poly.type
_entity_poly.pdbx_seq_one_letter_code
_entity_poly.pdbx_strand_id
1 'polypeptide(L)'
;MEEWPAFRADAVVCVDVFRRQERLLLATPRPVGPQAYVAGVADQTRGAVWCTPTGVLPHELKDTVYRYLTKLPASRLEENAGPLVSEALHQSFACR
;
A
#
# COMPACT_ATOMS: atom_id res chain seq x y z
N MET A 1 1.20 22.19 10.06
CA MET A 1 0.58 20.93 10.50
C MET A 1 -0.19 20.44 9.28
N GLU A 2 0.49 19.71 8.41
CA GLU A 2 -0.10 19.18 7.18
C GLU A 2 -0.63 17.79 7.54
N GLU A 3 -1.93 17.75 7.82
CA GLU A 3 -2.67 16.53 8.08
C GLU A 3 -2.64 15.71 6.80
N TRP A 4 -1.99 14.55 6.81
CA TRP A 4 -2.07 13.60 5.70
C TRP A 4 -3.52 13.11 5.64
N PRO A 5 -4.34 13.51 4.64
CA PRO A 5 -5.61 12.84 4.48
C PRO A 5 -5.27 11.40 4.12
N ALA A 6 -5.88 10.44 4.81
CA ALA A 6 -5.66 9.00 4.66
C ALA A 6 -5.86 8.45 3.24
N PHE A 7 -6.11 9.32 2.25
CA PHE A 7 -6.48 9.03 0.88
C PHE A 7 -5.66 9.81 -0.17
N ARG A 8 -4.53 10.44 0.17
CA ARG A 8 -3.71 11.17 -0.82
C ARG A 8 -2.21 10.93 -0.65
N ALA A 9 -1.84 9.65 -0.58
CA ALA A 9 -0.45 9.26 -0.80
C ALA A 9 -0.34 8.83 -2.27
N ASP A 10 0.55 9.45 -3.03
CA ASP A 10 0.79 9.04 -4.42
C ASP A 10 1.55 7.70 -4.44
N ALA A 11 1.26 6.83 -5.41
CA ALA A 11 1.89 5.51 -5.48
C ALA A 11 3.43 5.58 -5.62
N VAL A 12 3.96 6.64 -6.22
CA VAL A 12 5.40 6.93 -6.32
C VAL A 12 6.05 7.07 -4.95
N VAL A 13 5.40 7.76 -4.01
CA VAL A 13 5.87 7.92 -2.62
C VAL A 13 5.85 6.56 -1.91
N CYS A 14 4.81 5.76 -2.16
CA CYS A 14 4.70 4.42 -1.58
C CYS A 14 5.84 3.50 -2.06
N VAL A 15 6.18 3.52 -3.35
CA VAL A 15 7.28 2.75 -3.93
C VAL A 15 8.63 3.22 -3.41
N ASP A 16 8.88 4.53 -3.36
CA ASP A 16 10.15 5.08 -2.89
C ASP A 16 10.43 4.75 -1.43
N VAL A 17 9.41 4.81 -0.57
CA VAL A 17 9.55 4.43 0.85
C VAL A 17 9.74 2.91 0.98
N PHE A 18 9.10 2.09 0.15
CA PHE A 18 9.37 0.63 0.14
C PHE A 18 10.79 0.29 -0.32
N ARG A 19 11.34 1.00 -1.31
CA ARG A 19 12.72 0.79 -1.82
C ARG A 19 13.78 1.21 -0.82
N ARG A 20 13.51 2.23 0.01
CA ARG A 20 14.45 2.79 0.98
C ARG A 20 14.62 1.98 2.28
N GLN A 21 14.09 0.76 2.37
CA GLN A 21 14.26 -0.22 3.48
C GLN A 21 15.15 0.29 4.64
N GLU A 22 14.51 0.94 5.61
CA GLU A 22 15.00 1.17 6.98
C GLU A 22 16.38 1.83 7.16
N ARG A 23 16.48 3.14 6.90
CA ARG A 23 17.46 3.98 7.64
C ARG A 23 17.04 5.43 7.82
N LEU A 24 15.95 5.67 8.54
CA LEU A 24 15.71 6.94 9.23
C LEU A 24 15.08 6.63 10.60
N LEU A 25 15.90 6.02 11.46
CA LEU A 25 15.86 6.43 12.85
C LEU A 25 16.26 7.90 12.85
N LEU A 26 15.35 8.79 13.24
CA LEU A 26 15.54 10.05 13.96
C LEU A 26 14.49 11.10 13.56
N ALA A 27 13.66 11.45 14.54
CA ALA A 27 12.98 12.74 14.74
C ALA A 27 11.83 13.13 13.78
N THR A 28 10.62 12.67 14.07
CA THR A 28 9.30 13.37 13.91
C THR A 28 8.16 12.44 14.39
N PRO A 29 6.96 12.95 14.76
CA PRO A 29 5.81 12.09 15.06
C PRO A 29 5.59 11.15 13.89
N ARG A 30 5.68 9.83 14.14
CA ARG A 30 5.76 8.80 13.09
C ARG A 30 4.65 9.01 12.05
N PRO A 31 4.95 9.44 10.82
CA PRO A 31 3.97 9.31 9.75
C PRO A 31 3.59 7.84 9.64
N VAL A 32 2.31 7.55 9.38
CA VAL A 32 1.86 6.18 9.09
C VAL A 32 2.68 5.65 7.92
N GLY A 33 3.59 4.72 8.20
CA GLY A 33 4.46 4.14 7.18
C GLY A 33 3.64 3.42 6.10
N PRO A 34 4.20 3.20 4.91
CA PRO A 34 3.47 2.60 3.79
C PRO A 34 2.94 1.19 4.11
N GLN A 35 3.55 0.48 5.06
CA GLN A 35 3.02 -0.79 5.58
C GLN A 35 1.71 -0.60 6.35
N ALA A 36 1.61 0.44 7.20
CA ALA A 36 0.39 0.76 7.92
C ALA A 36 -0.70 1.29 6.98
N TYR A 37 -0.30 2.05 5.95
CA TYR A 37 -1.21 2.48 4.89
C TYR A 37 -1.80 1.29 4.12
N VAL A 38 -0.94 0.37 3.65
CA VAL A 38 -1.39 -0.85 2.95
C VAL A 38 -2.27 -1.71 3.84
N ALA A 39 -1.93 -1.86 5.12
CA ALA A 39 -2.78 -2.59 6.07
C ALA A 39 -4.15 -1.93 6.23
N GLY A 40 -4.22 -0.60 6.35
CA GLY A 40 -5.48 0.13 6.46
C GLY A 40 -6.38 -0.02 5.22
N VAL A 41 -5.81 0.09 4.01
CA VAL A 41 -6.55 -0.15 2.76
C VAL A 41 -6.98 -1.61 2.65
N ALA A 42 -6.10 -2.55 3.00
CA ALA A 42 -6.40 -3.97 2.97
C ALA A 42 -7.56 -4.32 3.92
N ASP A 43 -7.52 -3.83 5.16
CA ASP A 43 -8.58 -4.03 6.16
C ASP A 43 -9.91 -3.44 5.70
N GLN A 44 -9.91 -2.24 5.12
CA GLN A 44 -11.13 -1.59 4.62
C GLN A 44 -11.76 -2.31 3.42
N THR A 45 -10.94 -2.97 2.58
CA THR A 45 -11.38 -3.56 1.30
C THR A 45 -11.55 -5.08 1.37
N ARG A 46 -11.20 -5.70 2.50
CA ARG A 46 -11.30 -7.15 2.74
C ARG A 46 -12.75 -7.62 2.69
N GLY A 47 -12.99 -8.72 2.00
CA GLY A 47 -14.31 -9.35 1.84
C GLY A 47 -15.18 -8.72 0.74
N ALA A 48 -14.83 -7.53 0.24
CA ALA A 48 -15.53 -6.88 -0.87
C ALA A 48 -14.71 -6.89 -2.17
N VAL A 49 -13.45 -6.46 -2.09
CA VAL A 49 -12.56 -6.33 -3.25
C VAL A 49 -11.59 -7.51 -3.33
N TRP A 50 -11.15 -8.01 -2.18
CA TRP A 50 -10.22 -9.13 -2.11
C TRP A 50 -10.56 -10.03 -0.91
N CYS A 51 -10.25 -11.31 -1.00
CA CYS A 51 -10.62 -12.31 -0.01
C CYS A 51 -9.45 -13.24 0.28
N THR A 52 -9.35 -13.68 1.53
CA THR A 52 -8.38 -14.72 1.93
C THR A 52 -9.03 -15.71 2.91
N PRO A 53 -8.99 -17.02 2.63
CA PRO A 53 -9.57 -18.04 3.50
C PRO A 53 -8.72 -18.30 4.76
N THR A 54 -7.40 -18.09 4.70
CA THR A 54 -6.46 -18.41 5.79
C THR A 54 -5.80 -17.17 6.40
N GLY A 55 -6.12 -15.98 5.92
CA GLY A 55 -5.37 -14.76 6.25
C GLY A 55 -4.15 -14.57 5.34
N VAL A 56 -3.60 -13.36 5.32
CA VAL A 56 -2.36 -13.00 4.59
C VAL A 56 -1.47 -12.25 5.57
N LEU A 57 -0.18 -12.57 5.61
CA LEU A 57 0.75 -11.93 6.52
C LEU A 57 1.03 -10.48 6.09
N PRO A 58 1.27 -9.53 7.01
CA PRO A 58 1.49 -8.13 6.66
C PRO A 58 2.63 -7.91 5.65
N HIS A 59 3.69 -8.73 5.72
CA HIS A 59 4.79 -8.65 4.76
C HIS A 59 4.41 -9.17 3.37
N GLU A 60 3.52 -10.17 3.27
CA GLU A 60 3.03 -10.68 1.99
C GLU A 60 2.13 -9.65 1.29
N LEU A 61 1.29 -8.93 2.04
CA LEU A 61 0.50 -7.81 1.51
C LEU A 61 1.43 -6.72 0.95
N LYS A 62 2.43 -6.32 1.74
CA LYS A 62 3.44 -5.33 1.32
C LYS A 62 4.16 -5.76 0.04
N ASP A 63 4.65 -7.00 0.01
CA ASP A 63 5.43 -7.51 -1.13
C ASP A 63 4.57 -7.64 -2.39
N THR A 64 3.30 -8.01 -2.24
CA THR A 64 2.32 -8.08 -3.33
C THR A 64 2.06 -6.70 -3.93
N VAL A 65 1.77 -5.72 -3.08
CA VAL A 65 1.56 -4.32 -3.49
C VAL A 65 2.82 -3.76 -4.15
N TYR A 66 3.99 -3.93 -3.54
CA TYR A 66 5.25 -3.45 -4.09
C TYR A 66 5.54 -4.03 -5.49
N ARG A 67 5.34 -5.34 -5.66
CA ARG A 67 5.51 -6.02 -6.95
C ARG A 67 4.52 -5.53 -8.01
N TYR A 68 3.32 -5.14 -7.61
CA TYR A 68 2.33 -4.55 -8.52
C TYR A 68 2.75 -3.14 -8.94
N LEU A 69 3.01 -2.25 -7.97
CA LEU A 69 3.34 -0.85 -8.25
C LEU A 69 4.62 -0.71 -9.08
N THR A 70 5.64 -1.54 -8.82
CA THR A 70 6.90 -1.53 -9.61
C THR A 70 6.73 -1.91 -11.08
N LYS A 71 5.60 -2.51 -11.47
CA LYS A 71 5.27 -2.84 -12.86
C LYS A 71 4.42 -1.77 -13.54
N LEU A 72 3.90 -0.78 -12.79
CA LEU A 72 3.08 0.27 -13.35
C LEU A 72 3.93 1.30 -14.13
N PRO A 73 3.36 1.92 -15.17
CA PRO A 73 4.01 3.05 -15.84
C PRO A 73 4.06 4.25 -14.89
N ALA A 74 5.05 5.14 -15.10
CA ALA A 74 5.27 6.31 -14.25
C ALA A 74 4.03 7.21 -14.10
N SER A 75 3.25 7.37 -15.17
CA SER A 75 2.00 8.15 -15.15
C SER A 75 0.96 7.61 -14.18
N ARG A 76 0.92 6.28 -13.95
CA ARG A 76 0.02 5.65 -12.97
C ARG A 76 0.58 5.72 -11.55
N LEU A 77 1.90 5.88 -11.39
CA LEU A 77 2.51 6.04 -10.07
C LEU A 77 2.24 7.41 -9.44
N GLU A 78 1.89 8.41 -10.25
CA GLU A 78 1.44 9.72 -9.77
C GLU A 78 -0.01 9.71 -9.28
N GLU A 79 -0.75 8.62 -9.50
CA GLU A 79 -2.11 8.47 -9.01
C GLU A 79 -2.15 8.09 -7.53
N ASN A 80 -3.36 8.20 -6.95
CA ASN A 80 -3.64 7.83 -5.58
C ASN A 80 -3.30 6.36 -5.31
N ALA A 81 -2.49 6.11 -4.28
CA ALA A 81 -2.07 4.78 -3.88
C ALA A 81 -3.24 3.90 -3.40
N GLY A 82 -4.30 4.48 -2.82
CA GLY A 82 -5.43 3.71 -2.27
C GLY A 82 -6.07 2.77 -3.31
N PRO A 83 -6.62 3.30 -4.42
CA PRO A 83 -7.16 2.49 -5.50
C PRO A 83 -6.17 1.49 -6.10
N LEU A 84 -4.89 1.87 -6.23
CA LEU A 84 -3.85 0.99 -6.80
C LEU A 84 -3.47 -0.16 -5.85
N VAL A 85 -3.49 0.08 -4.54
CA VAL A 85 -3.35 -0.97 -3.52
C VAL A 85 -4.53 -1.93 -3.60
N SER A 86 -5.77 -1.41 -3.69
CA SER A 86 -6.96 -2.25 -3.86
C SER A 86 -6.92 -3.06 -5.15
N GLU A 87 -6.46 -2.47 -6.26
CA GLU A 87 -6.28 -3.17 -7.54
C GLU A 87 -5.24 -4.29 -7.42
N ALA A 88 -4.11 -4.05 -6.75
CA ALA A 88 -3.09 -5.06 -6.48
C ALA A 88 -3.63 -6.25 -5.68
N LEU A 89 -4.42 -5.96 -4.64
CA LEU A 89 -5.03 -6.99 -3.79
C LEU A 89 -6.10 -7.77 -4.53
N HIS A 90 -6.93 -7.11 -5.35
CA HIS A 90 -7.93 -7.79 -6.18
C HIS A 90 -7.29 -8.76 -7.17
N GLN A 91 -6.24 -8.32 -7.88
CA GLN A 91 -5.53 -9.16 -8.85
C GLN A 91 -4.85 -10.37 -8.21
N SER A 92 -4.41 -10.26 -6.96
CA SER A 92 -3.63 -11.30 -6.28
C SER A 92 -4.48 -12.23 -5.41
N PHE A 93 -5.58 -11.71 -4.86
CA PHE A 93 -6.44 -12.38 -3.89
C PHE A 93 -7.92 -12.18 -4.23
N ALA A 94 -8.27 -12.40 -5.49
CA ALA A 94 -9.64 -12.26 -5.96
C ALA A 94 -10.63 -13.08 -5.11
N CYS A 95 -11.76 -12.46 -4.76
CA CYS A 95 -12.86 -13.17 -4.12
C CYS A 95 -13.45 -14.22 -5.07
N ARG A 96 -13.83 -15.37 -4.51
CA ARG A 96 -14.54 -16.43 -5.22
C ARG A 96 -16.03 -16.35 -4.96
#